data_AF-A0A2U2AHP4-F1
#
_entry.id   AF-A0A2U2AHP4-F1
#
_cell.length_a   1.000
_cell.length_b   1.000
_cell.length_c   1.000
_cell.angle_alpha   90.00
_cell.angle_beta   90.00
_cell.angle_gamma   90.00
#
_symmetry.space_group_name_H-M   'P 1'
#
loop_
_entity.id
_entity.type
_entity.pdbx_description
1 polymer ?
#
loop_
_entity_poly.entity_id
_entity_poly.type
_entity_poly.pdbx_seq_one_letter_code
_entity_poly.pdbx_strand_id
1 'polypeptide(L)'
;ANALGGSAKLDEDGQLTGVNFQEALGADNPIKDVNAGFAHVKGELDTTNQNVTNVTTALGGLETDGSWKLALGKEGSTTVNNVKDAFKNIDDRVIDNSQSITNIENKVSTGSLGLLQLSADKHSLVIDNKVANVADTFTLAKKEGEGRTLTGVKAGKIADNSTDAINGSQLYAANLNVANALGGSA
;
A
#
# COMPACT_ATOMS: atom_id res chain seq x y z
N ALA A 1 38.26 55.63 -7.28
CA ALA A 1 36.82 55.46 -7.09
C ALA A 1 36.42 53.99 -7.30
N ASN A 2 35.78 53.62 -8.42
CA ASN A 2 34.94 52.41 -8.54
C ASN A 2 35.51 51.08 -8.03
N ALA A 3 36.82 50.83 -8.15
CA ALA A 3 37.45 49.59 -7.67
C ALA A 3 37.50 49.42 -6.13
N LEU A 4 37.21 50.48 -5.37
CA LEU A 4 37.35 50.54 -3.91
C LEU A 4 36.02 50.84 -3.18
N GLY A 5 34.92 50.95 -3.93
CA GLY A 5 33.59 51.26 -3.41
C GLY A 5 33.43 52.66 -2.80
N GLY A 6 32.18 53.02 -2.47
CA GLY A 6 31.84 54.25 -1.78
C GLY A 6 32.48 55.53 -2.35
N SER A 7 32.99 56.36 -1.45
CA SER A 7 33.65 57.64 -1.76
C SER A 7 35.17 57.56 -1.60
N ALA A 8 35.76 56.41 -1.93
CA ALA A 8 37.16 56.09 -1.66
C ALA A 8 38.15 57.11 -2.25
N LYS A 9 38.92 57.77 -1.36
CA LYS A 9 39.93 58.79 -1.63
C LYS A 9 41.14 58.65 -0.69
N LEU A 10 42.25 59.32 -1.00
CA LEU A 10 43.31 59.53 -0.02
C LEU A 10 42.96 60.71 0.90
N ASP A 11 43.44 60.67 2.15
CA ASP A 11 43.48 61.82 3.06
C ASP A 11 44.84 62.54 3.00
N GLU A 12 45.06 63.49 3.91
CA GLU A 12 46.24 64.36 3.94
C GLU A 12 47.52 63.63 4.38
N ASP A 13 47.39 62.52 5.12
CA ASP A 13 48.49 61.60 5.48
C ASP A 13 48.75 60.54 4.39
N GLY A 14 47.97 60.54 3.31
CA GLY A 14 48.03 59.55 2.23
C GLY A 14 47.39 58.21 2.55
N GLN A 15 46.57 58.12 3.61
CA GLN A 15 45.80 56.92 3.94
C GLN A 15 44.47 56.88 3.18
N LEU A 16 43.96 55.68 2.92
CA LEU A 16 42.74 55.49 2.13
C LEU A 16 41.49 55.59 3.02
N THR A 17 40.65 56.60 2.75
CA THR A 17 39.41 56.89 3.49
C THR A 17 38.19 56.84 2.58
N GLY A 18 37.00 56.65 3.15
CA GLY A 18 35.73 56.64 2.39
C GLY A 18 35.41 55.34 1.63
N VAL A 19 36.23 54.30 1.80
CA VAL A 19 35.97 52.92 1.33
C VAL A 19 34.64 52.41 1.87
N ASN A 20 33.82 51.82 1.00
CA ASN A 20 32.65 51.05 1.41
C ASN A 20 32.32 49.96 0.38
N PHE A 21 32.47 48.70 0.78
CA PHE A 21 32.13 47.53 -0.06
C PHE A 21 30.67 47.05 0.11
N GLN A 22 29.85 47.75 0.90
CA GLN A 22 28.47 47.36 1.21
C GLN A 22 27.63 47.00 -0.02
N GLU A 23 27.55 47.90 -1.01
CA GLU A 23 26.79 47.67 -2.25
C GLU A 23 27.36 46.54 -3.11
N ALA A 24 28.69 46.35 -3.08
CA ALA A 24 29.40 45.34 -3.86
C ALA A 24 29.29 43.93 -3.26
N LEU A 25 28.97 43.83 -1.96
CA LEU A 25 28.80 42.58 -1.22
C LEU A 25 27.35 42.36 -0.74
N GLY A 26 26.40 43.22 -1.15
CA GLY A 26 24.98 43.08 -0.80
C GLY A 26 24.64 43.27 0.68
N ALA A 27 25.50 43.91 1.47
CA ALA A 27 25.38 43.95 2.93
C ALA A 27 24.41 45.04 3.45
N ASP A 28 23.80 44.78 4.61
CA ASP A 28 22.93 45.76 5.28
C ASP A 28 23.70 46.96 5.89
N ASN A 29 25.00 46.81 6.13
CA ASN A 29 25.83 47.77 6.88
C ASN A 29 27.12 48.15 6.12
N PRO A 30 27.68 49.37 6.34
CA PRO A 30 28.92 49.81 5.69
C PRO A 30 30.15 48.93 6.00
N ILE A 31 30.72 48.31 4.97
CA ILE A 31 31.92 47.48 5.03
C ILE A 31 33.13 48.34 4.64
N LYS A 32 33.83 48.87 5.65
CA LYS A 32 34.85 49.94 5.49
C LYS A 32 36.26 49.45 5.17
N ASP A 33 36.51 48.15 5.28
CA ASP A 33 37.82 47.53 5.04
C ASP A 33 37.68 46.07 4.55
N VAL A 34 38.82 45.50 4.13
CA VAL A 34 38.89 44.16 3.53
C VAL A 34 38.64 43.03 4.55
N ASN A 35 38.99 43.22 5.82
CA ASN A 35 38.77 42.20 6.86
C ASN A 35 37.28 42.12 7.21
N ALA A 36 36.60 43.27 7.30
CA ALA A 36 35.13 43.33 7.40
C ALA A 36 34.45 42.68 6.18
N GLY A 37 35.01 42.85 4.97
CA GLY A 37 34.51 42.19 3.76
C GLY A 37 34.63 40.66 3.81
N PHE A 38 35.80 40.13 4.21
CA PHE A 38 35.96 38.69 4.40
C PHE A 38 35.08 38.13 5.53
N ALA A 39 34.86 38.90 6.61
CA ALA A 39 33.94 38.50 7.68
C ALA A 39 32.49 38.39 7.20
N HIS A 40 32.01 39.33 6.37
CA HIS A 40 30.68 39.27 5.75
C HIS A 40 30.51 38.04 4.86
N VAL A 41 31.42 37.85 3.89
CA VAL A 41 31.39 36.70 2.95
C VAL A 41 31.50 35.36 3.69
N LYS A 42 32.25 35.29 4.79
CA LYS A 42 32.27 34.10 5.65
C LYS A 42 30.91 33.85 6.30
N GLY A 43 30.22 34.88 6.79
CA GLY A 43 28.88 34.76 7.37
C GLY A 43 27.84 34.25 6.37
N GLU A 44 27.88 34.71 5.13
CA GLU A 44 27.03 34.21 4.04
C GLU A 44 27.35 32.75 3.69
N LEU A 45 28.62 32.39 3.62
CA LEU A 45 29.07 31.02 3.38
C LEU A 45 28.70 30.08 4.53
N ASP A 46 28.85 30.51 5.79
CA ASP A 46 28.41 29.76 6.98
C ASP A 46 26.89 29.57 6.98
N THR A 47 26.12 30.57 6.53
CA THR A 47 24.66 30.50 6.38
C THR A 47 24.26 29.54 5.25
N THR A 48 24.99 29.59 4.13
CA THR A 48 24.81 28.65 3.00
C THR A 48 25.12 27.22 3.44
N ASN A 49 26.20 27.00 4.19
CA ASN A 49 26.58 25.69 4.74
C ASN A 49 25.56 25.17 5.77
N GLN A 50 24.92 26.05 6.56
CA GLN A 50 23.81 25.67 7.44
C GLN A 50 22.54 25.33 6.65
N ASN A 51 22.23 26.05 5.58
CA ASN A 51 21.16 25.67 4.67
C ASN A 51 21.48 24.34 3.95
N VAL A 52 22.74 24.07 3.63
CA VAL A 52 23.27 22.77 3.16
C VAL A 52 23.47 21.78 4.33
N THR A 53 23.12 22.14 5.56
CA THR A 53 22.91 21.22 6.71
C THR A 53 21.41 20.90 6.91
N ASN A 54 20.51 21.77 6.42
CA ASN A 54 19.03 21.66 6.49
C ASN A 54 18.33 21.10 5.19
N VAL A 55 18.94 21.30 4.01
CA VAL A 55 18.82 20.66 2.66
C VAL A 55 18.68 19.11 2.46
N THR A 56 19.76 18.24 2.50
CA THR A 56 21.57 17.20 4.51
C THR A 56 21.09 16.39 5.83
N THR A 57 20.49 17.02 6.86
CA THR A 57 19.58 16.48 7.90
C THR A 57 18.12 16.20 7.49
N ALA A 58 17.39 17.04 6.73
CA ALA A 58 15.93 16.88 6.53
C ALA A 58 15.53 15.79 5.51
N LEU A 59 16.22 15.72 4.37
CA LEU A 59 16.27 14.48 3.58
C LEU A 59 16.97 13.32 4.34
N GLY A 60 17.66 13.60 5.48
CA GLY A 60 17.84 12.60 6.53
C GLY A 60 19.08 12.49 7.45
N GLY A 61 20.18 13.18 7.15
CA GLY A 61 21.50 13.09 7.80
C GLY A 61 22.59 12.72 6.77
N LEU A 62 23.69 13.48 6.67
CA LEU A 62 24.71 13.24 5.63
C LEU A 62 25.54 11.98 5.94
N GLU A 63 25.71 11.12 4.94
CA GLU A 63 26.85 10.21 4.84
C GLU A 63 28.15 10.99 4.67
N THR A 64 29.28 10.35 4.95
CA THR A 64 30.62 10.96 4.81
C THR A 64 31.02 11.31 3.37
N ASP A 65 30.14 11.07 2.39
CA ASP A 65 30.32 11.37 0.96
C ASP A 65 29.45 12.52 0.41
N GLY A 66 28.35 12.88 1.09
CA GLY A 66 27.36 13.88 0.59
C GLY A 66 25.89 13.44 0.44
N SER A 67 25.45 12.26 0.93
CA SER A 67 24.08 11.72 0.72
C SER A 67 23.19 11.64 2.00
N TRP A 68 21.84 11.78 1.95
CA TRP A 68 20.96 12.18 3.10
C TRP A 68 19.99 11.05 3.63
N LYS A 69 19.91 10.72 4.95
CA LYS A 69 19.34 9.45 5.55
C LYS A 69 18.01 9.34 6.43
N LEU A 70 16.79 9.70 5.98
CA LEU A 70 15.59 9.76 6.86
C LEU A 70 14.89 8.42 7.18
N ALA A 71 14.21 8.35 8.34
CA ALA A 71 13.47 7.20 8.89
C ALA A 71 11.91 7.30 8.82
N LEU A 72 11.23 6.20 8.48
CA LEU A 72 9.79 5.97 8.71
C LEU A 72 9.57 4.50 9.15
N GLY A 73 8.87 4.26 10.27
CA GLY A 73 8.55 2.89 10.70
C GLY A 73 7.87 2.76 12.08
N LYS A 74 7.10 1.68 12.27
CA LYS A 74 6.65 1.15 13.57
C LYS A 74 7.49 -0.09 13.91
N GLU A 75 7.48 -0.56 15.15
CA GLU A 75 8.08 -1.86 15.56
C GLU A 75 7.84 -2.97 14.52
N GLY A 76 8.92 -3.67 14.15
CA GLY A 76 8.93 -4.65 13.06
C GLY A 76 9.31 -4.08 11.68
N SER A 77 9.38 -2.76 11.52
CA SER A 77 9.88 -2.11 10.31
C SER A 77 11.42 -2.09 10.27
N THR A 78 11.98 -2.21 9.07
CA THR A 78 13.41 -2.06 8.79
C THR A 78 13.85 -0.60 8.97
N THR A 79 14.96 -0.36 9.68
CA THR A 79 15.60 0.97 9.72
C THR A 79 16.00 1.41 8.31
N VAL A 80 15.30 2.41 7.77
CA VAL A 80 15.56 3.01 6.45
C VAL A 80 16.49 4.21 6.58
N ASN A 81 17.34 4.43 5.57
CA ASN A 81 18.46 5.37 5.60
C ASN A 81 18.42 6.37 4.43
N ASN A 82 17.24 6.86 4.04
CA ASN A 82 17.00 8.08 3.24
C ASN A 82 15.49 8.31 3.03
N VAL A 83 15.07 9.56 2.75
CA VAL A 83 13.67 9.86 2.35
C VAL A 83 13.19 8.93 1.22
N LYS A 84 14.08 8.58 0.29
CA LYS A 84 13.81 7.68 -0.83
C LYS A 84 13.69 6.22 -0.38
N ASP A 85 14.50 5.71 0.56
CA ASP A 85 14.33 4.38 1.17
C ASP A 85 12.99 4.29 1.92
N ALA A 86 12.63 5.35 2.64
CA ALA A 86 11.40 5.42 3.42
C ALA A 86 10.16 5.45 2.51
N PHE A 87 10.18 6.23 1.43
CA PHE A 87 9.15 6.17 0.40
C PHE A 87 9.16 4.83 -0.36
N LYS A 88 10.33 4.25 -0.65
CA LYS A 88 10.42 2.92 -1.27
C LYS A 88 9.82 1.82 -0.38
N ASN A 89 10.04 1.86 0.93
CA ASN A 89 9.40 0.90 1.85
C ASN A 89 7.88 1.02 1.83
N ILE A 90 7.34 2.22 1.65
CA ILE A 90 5.90 2.44 1.47
C ILE A 90 5.44 1.95 0.09
N ASP A 91 6.18 2.25 -0.97
CA ASP A 91 5.89 1.85 -2.36
C ASP A 91 5.88 0.32 -2.52
N ASP A 92 6.91 -0.37 -2.03
CA ASP A 92 7.00 -1.84 -1.97
C ASP A 92 5.78 -2.43 -1.26
N ARG A 93 5.39 -1.87 -0.10
CA ARG A 93 4.22 -2.32 0.66
C ARG A 93 2.89 -1.98 -0.02
N VAL A 94 2.81 -0.91 -0.82
CA VAL A 94 1.65 -0.58 -1.64
C VAL A 94 1.54 -1.53 -2.82
N ILE A 95 2.67 -1.91 -3.43
CA ILE A 95 2.77 -2.92 -4.48
C ILE A 95 2.37 -4.30 -3.96
N ASP A 96 2.85 -4.74 -2.79
CA ASP A 96 2.47 -6.00 -2.14
C ASP A 96 0.97 -6.04 -1.80
N ASN A 97 0.42 -4.94 -1.28
CA ASN A 97 -1.02 -4.81 -1.03
C ASN A 97 -1.83 -4.84 -2.33
N SER A 98 -1.38 -4.16 -3.39
CA SER A 98 -2.02 -4.15 -4.71
C SER A 98 -2.06 -5.56 -5.32
N GLN A 99 -0.93 -6.27 -5.30
CA GLN A 99 -0.87 -7.68 -5.72
C GLN A 99 -1.79 -8.56 -4.86
N SER A 100 -1.85 -8.34 -3.55
CA SER A 100 -2.72 -9.08 -2.64
C SER A 100 -4.20 -8.85 -2.94
N ILE A 101 -4.59 -7.60 -3.23
CA ILE A 101 -5.95 -7.23 -3.66
C ILE A 101 -6.28 -7.91 -5.00
N THR A 102 -5.45 -7.77 -6.03
CA THR A 102 -5.68 -8.44 -7.32
C THR A 102 -5.72 -9.96 -7.20
N ASN A 103 -4.97 -10.58 -6.28
CA ASN A 103 -5.07 -12.01 -5.98
C ASN A 103 -6.40 -12.39 -5.29
N ILE A 104 -6.97 -11.52 -4.46
CA ILE A 104 -8.31 -11.71 -3.88
C ILE A 104 -9.38 -11.53 -4.96
N GLU A 105 -9.32 -10.45 -5.74
CA GLU A 105 -10.24 -10.16 -6.85
C GLU A 105 -10.28 -11.31 -7.86
N ASN A 106 -9.11 -11.80 -8.28
CA ASN A 106 -9.00 -12.96 -9.17
C ASN A 106 -9.66 -14.20 -8.55
N LYS A 107 -9.38 -14.53 -7.28
CA LYS A 107 -9.96 -15.72 -6.63
C LYS A 107 -11.48 -15.59 -6.41
N VAL A 108 -12.00 -14.39 -6.15
CA VAL A 108 -13.44 -14.13 -6.06
C VAL A 108 -14.09 -14.25 -7.45
N SER A 109 -13.48 -13.64 -8.48
CA SER A 109 -13.95 -13.69 -9.87
C SER A 109 -13.94 -15.10 -10.46
N THR A 110 -12.94 -15.93 -10.13
CA THR A 110 -12.89 -17.34 -10.53
C THR A 110 -13.68 -18.28 -9.63
N GLY A 111 -14.26 -17.79 -8.53
CA GLY A 111 -14.97 -18.62 -7.56
C GLY A 111 -14.09 -19.62 -6.82
N SER A 112 -12.80 -19.34 -6.63
CA SER A 112 -11.83 -20.23 -5.96
C SER A 112 -11.47 -19.75 -4.55
N LEU A 113 -12.43 -19.15 -3.84
CA LEU A 113 -12.29 -18.67 -2.46
C LEU A 113 -13.57 -18.98 -1.66
N GLY A 114 -13.41 -19.57 -0.48
CA GLY A 114 -14.53 -19.92 0.41
C GLY A 114 -14.83 -21.41 0.46
N LEU A 115 -15.95 -21.78 1.07
CA LEU A 115 -16.38 -23.18 1.22
C LEU A 115 -17.12 -23.72 -0.02
N LEU A 116 -17.89 -22.88 -0.71
CA LEU A 116 -18.46 -23.19 -2.02
C LEU A 116 -17.54 -22.56 -3.08
N GLN A 117 -17.00 -23.39 -3.97
CA GLN A 117 -16.09 -22.97 -5.02
C GLN A 117 -16.57 -23.46 -6.40
N LEU A 118 -16.04 -22.86 -7.46
CA LEU A 118 -16.20 -23.35 -8.83
C LEU A 118 -15.09 -24.37 -9.14
N SER A 119 -15.45 -25.49 -9.78
CA SER A 119 -14.50 -26.50 -10.22
C SER A 119 -13.46 -25.94 -11.21
N ALA A 120 -12.28 -26.58 -11.30
CA ALA A 120 -11.22 -26.14 -12.19
C ALA A 120 -11.61 -26.17 -13.69
N ASP A 121 -12.52 -27.07 -14.07
CA ASP A 121 -13.14 -27.13 -15.40
C ASP A 121 -14.31 -26.14 -15.61
N LYS A 122 -14.74 -25.45 -14.55
CA LYS A 122 -15.87 -24.50 -14.48
C LYS A 122 -17.26 -25.09 -14.72
N HIS A 123 -17.42 -26.41 -14.65
CA HIS A 123 -18.71 -27.09 -14.90
C HIS A 123 -19.51 -27.47 -13.63
N SER A 124 -18.95 -27.34 -12.43
CA SER A 124 -19.62 -27.73 -11.17
C SER A 124 -19.32 -26.76 -10.02
N LEU A 125 -20.29 -26.57 -9.13
CA LEU A 125 -20.03 -25.99 -7.81
C LEU A 125 -19.59 -27.11 -6.86
N VAL A 126 -18.40 -26.95 -6.27
CA VAL A 126 -17.74 -27.92 -5.40
C VAL A 126 -17.67 -27.36 -4.00
N ILE A 127 -18.09 -28.14 -3.01
CA ILE A 127 -17.82 -27.85 -1.59
C ILE A 127 -16.46 -28.49 -1.25
N ASP A 128 -15.36 -27.86 -1.68
CA ASP A 128 -14.00 -28.41 -1.47
C ASP A 128 -13.60 -28.29 -0.01
N ASN A 129 -13.71 -29.40 0.71
CA ASN A 129 -13.68 -29.43 2.16
C ASN A 129 -12.27 -29.30 2.78
N LYS A 130 -11.31 -28.64 2.11
CA LYS A 130 -9.93 -28.47 2.62
C LYS A 130 -9.84 -27.80 4.00
N VAL A 131 -10.84 -27.00 4.38
CA VAL A 131 -10.84 -26.26 5.66
C VAL A 131 -11.57 -27.01 6.78
N ALA A 132 -12.52 -27.91 6.46
CA ALA A 132 -13.33 -28.63 7.44
C ALA A 132 -13.41 -30.14 7.12
N ASN A 133 -12.28 -30.73 6.70
CA ASN A 133 -12.15 -32.06 6.09
C ASN A 133 -12.62 -33.28 6.91
N VAL A 134 -13.14 -33.04 8.12
CA VAL A 134 -13.75 -34.01 9.05
C VAL A 134 -15.29 -33.87 9.13
N ALA A 135 -15.91 -33.02 8.31
CA ALA A 135 -17.34 -32.75 8.36
C ALA A 135 -18.16 -33.72 7.48
N ASP A 136 -18.97 -34.57 8.12
CA ASP A 136 -19.79 -35.59 7.45
C ASP A 136 -21.10 -35.06 6.83
N THR A 137 -21.55 -33.84 7.16
CA THR A 137 -22.90 -33.35 6.82
C THR A 137 -22.93 -31.87 6.42
N PHE A 138 -23.91 -31.53 5.57
CA PHE A 138 -24.20 -30.14 5.16
C PHE A 138 -25.66 -29.79 5.50
N THR A 139 -25.86 -28.92 6.49
CA THR A 139 -27.18 -28.70 7.12
C THR A 139 -27.82 -27.38 6.69
N LEU A 140 -28.98 -27.45 6.03
CA LEU A 140 -29.76 -26.29 5.55
C LEU A 140 -30.66 -25.67 6.65
N ALA A 141 -30.10 -25.32 7.82
CA ALA A 141 -30.86 -24.88 9.00
C ALA A 141 -31.31 -23.40 8.99
N LYS A 142 -32.60 -23.18 9.27
CA LYS A 142 -33.24 -21.89 9.64
C LYS A 142 -33.15 -21.70 11.18
N LYS A 143 -33.73 -20.62 11.71
CA LYS A 143 -33.89 -20.38 13.16
C LYS A 143 -34.52 -21.61 13.83
N GLU A 144 -34.14 -21.87 15.09
CA GLU A 144 -34.72 -22.94 15.93
C GLU A 144 -34.64 -24.37 15.35
N GLY A 145 -33.73 -24.61 14.41
CA GLY A 145 -33.45 -25.95 13.86
C GLY A 145 -34.41 -26.40 12.76
N GLU A 146 -35.36 -25.55 12.34
CA GLU A 146 -36.19 -25.81 11.17
C GLU A 146 -35.34 -25.98 9.90
N GLY A 147 -35.73 -26.88 8.99
CA GLY A 147 -35.07 -27.00 7.68
C GLY A 147 -35.49 -25.91 6.69
N ARG A 148 -34.68 -25.71 5.64
CA ARG A 148 -35.11 -25.01 4.41
C ARG A 148 -35.42 -26.01 3.29
N THR A 149 -36.43 -25.70 2.48
CA THR A 149 -36.69 -26.39 1.21
C THR A 149 -35.54 -26.14 0.23
N LEU A 150 -34.93 -27.20 -0.29
CA LEU A 150 -34.02 -27.13 -1.44
C LEU A 150 -34.84 -27.22 -2.74
N THR A 151 -34.77 -26.20 -3.58
CA THR A 151 -35.46 -26.12 -4.88
C THR A 151 -34.46 -26.14 -6.04
N GLY A 152 -34.95 -26.28 -7.28
CA GLY A 152 -34.08 -26.36 -8.47
C GLY A 152 -33.37 -27.70 -8.68
N VAL A 153 -33.59 -28.68 -7.80
CA VAL A 153 -33.02 -30.04 -7.91
C VAL A 153 -33.57 -30.73 -9.17
N LYS A 154 -32.71 -30.93 -10.17
CA LYS A 154 -32.98 -31.77 -11.34
C LYS A 154 -33.23 -33.22 -10.87
N ALA A 155 -34.08 -33.96 -11.58
CA ALA A 155 -34.29 -35.37 -11.27
C ALA A 155 -32.97 -36.16 -11.33
N GLY A 156 -32.56 -36.73 -10.20
CA GLY A 156 -31.32 -37.48 -10.05
C GLY A 156 -31.41 -38.89 -10.64
N LYS A 157 -30.27 -39.50 -10.98
CA LYS A 157 -30.21 -40.90 -11.42
C LYS A 157 -30.70 -41.82 -10.28
N ILE A 158 -31.60 -42.74 -10.59
CA ILE A 158 -31.99 -43.83 -9.67
C ILE A 158 -31.24 -45.08 -10.10
N ALA A 159 -30.25 -45.47 -9.31
CA ALA A 159 -29.42 -46.67 -9.49
C ALA A 159 -28.74 -47.04 -8.16
N ASP A 160 -28.34 -48.29 -8.02
CA ASP A 160 -27.73 -48.89 -6.81
C ASP A 160 -26.57 -48.06 -6.21
N ASN A 161 -25.73 -47.47 -7.07
CA ASN A 161 -24.57 -46.67 -6.69
C ASN A 161 -24.75 -45.16 -6.92
N SER A 162 -25.98 -44.66 -6.95
CA SER A 162 -26.24 -43.23 -7.20
C SER A 162 -26.00 -42.36 -5.98
N THR A 163 -25.27 -41.26 -6.16
CA THR A 163 -25.11 -40.18 -5.18
C THR A 163 -25.92 -38.92 -5.54
N ASP A 164 -26.77 -39.00 -6.58
CA ASP A 164 -27.59 -37.86 -7.01
C ASP A 164 -28.73 -37.59 -6.03
N ALA A 165 -28.97 -36.33 -5.70
CA ALA A 165 -30.17 -35.94 -4.97
C ALA A 165 -31.43 -36.16 -5.84
N ILE A 166 -32.38 -36.96 -5.34
CA ILE A 166 -33.70 -37.10 -5.97
C ILE A 166 -34.60 -35.91 -5.62
N ASN A 167 -35.61 -35.66 -6.46
CA ASN A 167 -36.60 -34.61 -6.23
C ASN A 167 -38.03 -35.14 -6.05
N GLY A 168 -38.96 -34.24 -5.72
CA GLY A 168 -40.34 -34.61 -5.37
C GLY A 168 -41.14 -35.28 -6.49
N SER A 169 -40.86 -35.01 -7.78
CA SER A 169 -41.62 -35.66 -8.87
C SER A 169 -41.23 -37.13 -9.06
N GLN A 170 -39.99 -37.50 -8.71
CA GLN A 170 -39.53 -38.89 -8.72
C GLN A 170 -40.22 -39.71 -7.63
N LEU A 171 -40.27 -39.18 -6.40
CA LEU A 171 -40.97 -39.82 -5.29
C LEU A 171 -42.48 -39.90 -5.55
N TYR A 172 -43.08 -38.85 -6.12
CA TYR A 172 -44.49 -38.87 -6.53
C TYR A 172 -44.77 -39.96 -7.58
N ALA A 173 -43.94 -40.08 -8.63
CA ALA A 173 -44.09 -41.12 -9.65
C ALA A 173 -43.93 -42.54 -9.08
N ALA A 174 -43.01 -42.75 -8.14
CA ALA A 174 -42.86 -44.02 -7.44
C ALA A 174 -44.13 -44.37 -6.62
N ASN A 175 -44.65 -43.40 -5.85
CA ASN A 175 -45.88 -43.59 -5.06
C ASN A 175 -47.11 -43.84 -5.94
N LEU A 176 -47.24 -43.17 -7.08
CA LEU A 176 -48.32 -43.40 -8.04
C LEU A 176 -48.27 -44.83 -8.62
N ASN A 177 -47.08 -45.35 -8.92
CA ASN A 177 -46.93 -46.73 -9.38
C ASN A 177 -47.34 -47.74 -8.30
N VAL A 178 -47.05 -47.47 -7.02
CA VAL A 178 -47.51 -48.29 -5.88
C VAL A 178 -49.04 -48.21 -5.74
N ALA A 179 -49.63 -47.02 -5.78
CA ALA A 179 -51.09 -46.85 -5.71
C ALA A 179 -51.81 -47.59 -6.84
N ASN A 180 -51.29 -47.51 -8.07
CA ASN A 180 -51.82 -48.25 -9.23
C ASN A 180 -51.74 -49.76 -9.03
N ALA A 181 -50.61 -50.28 -8.53
CA ALA A 181 -50.43 -51.71 -8.23
C ALA A 181 -51.37 -52.22 -7.11
N LEU A 182 -51.89 -51.33 -6.27
CA LEU A 182 -52.82 -51.62 -5.17
C LEU A 182 -54.30 -51.36 -5.53
N GLY A 183 -54.62 -50.96 -6.77
CA GLY A 183 -56.00 -50.76 -7.23
C GLY A 183 -56.45 -49.31 -7.44
N GLY A 184 -55.53 -48.33 -7.36
CA GLY A 184 -55.71 -46.99 -7.95
C GLY A 184 -56.87 -46.13 -7.41
N SER A 185 -57.31 -46.37 -6.17
CA SER A 185 -58.53 -45.78 -5.60
C SER A 185 -58.31 -45.13 -4.22
N ALA A 186 -57.13 -44.55 -3.99
CA ALA A 186 -56.70 -43.89 -2.75
C ALA A 186 -55.92 -42.61 -3.06
#